data_AF-A0A925RE47-F1
#
_entry.id   AF-A0A925RE47-F1
#
_cell.length_a   1.000
_cell.length_b   1.000
_cell.length_c   1.000
_cell.angle_alpha   90.00
_cell.angle_beta   90.00
_cell.angle_gamma   90.00
#
_symmetry.space_group_name_H-M   'P 1'
#
loop_
_entity.id
_entity.type
_entity.pdbx_description
1 polymer ?
#
loop_
_entity_poly.entity_id
_entity_poly.type
_entity_poly.pdbx_seq_one_letter_code
_entity_poly.pdbx_strand_id
1 'polypeptide(L)'
;RKLRKPEVALPIMVSVLEDPAQQASWETAAKEIVRQNHPGAGTRLLELALTSSLPEQRSAATNALASIVDPPETTALSLLPLLFRDGSELAATISACTHSVLVHHQHDLLEWRAMSESISDSQTQHLNQLSERLKTLQALPADQQATSDAARQLAIALRMITPEPISGVQILDATQTDPSVKPAALLDGVWNSIDPTTMWWTPVSQNGFLVLDLGSSKTVTGIRIWNLNESGAGYRGWKDVEIYVSDTQTALRPVSQGNLLPAPGVAEPLDYSQVIPVNFAKGRYVKLACKEYLAQSSHAGLTEIQILGY
;
A
#
# COMPACT_ATOMS: atom_id res chain seq x y z
N ARG A 1 -14.16 -22.44 6.30
CA ARG A 1 -14.15 -23.72 5.54
C ARG A 1 -14.22 -23.33 4.07
N LYS A 2 -13.12 -23.43 3.29
CA LYS A 2 -13.19 -23.13 1.84
C LYS A 2 -14.31 -23.96 1.23
N LEU A 3 -15.29 -23.33 0.59
CA LEU A 3 -16.33 -24.06 -0.13
C LEU A 3 -15.59 -24.85 -1.22
N ARG A 4 -15.81 -26.16 -1.29
CA ARG A 4 -15.02 -27.06 -2.15
C ARG A 4 -15.17 -26.77 -3.67
N LYS A 5 -16.02 -25.81 -4.05
CA LYS A 5 -16.28 -25.36 -5.43
C LYS A 5 -16.61 -23.85 -5.47
N PRO A 6 -15.60 -22.95 -5.55
CA PRO A 6 -15.80 -21.51 -5.62
C PRO A 6 -16.70 -21.07 -6.77
N GLU A 7 -16.60 -21.74 -7.93
CA GLU A 7 -17.41 -21.49 -9.14
C GLU A 7 -18.92 -21.59 -8.90
N VAL A 8 -19.34 -22.44 -7.96
CA VAL A 8 -20.76 -22.61 -7.59
C VAL A 8 -21.13 -21.69 -6.44
N ALA A 9 -20.22 -21.50 -5.49
CA ALA A 9 -20.46 -20.72 -4.29
C ALA A 9 -20.53 -19.20 -4.57
N LEU A 10 -19.63 -18.68 -5.40
CA LEU A 10 -19.52 -17.25 -5.68
C LEU A 10 -20.80 -16.67 -6.27
N PRO A 11 -21.41 -17.25 -7.32
CA PRO A 11 -22.67 -16.75 -7.85
C PRO A 11 -23.80 -16.71 -6.81
N ILE A 12 -23.86 -17.71 -5.91
CA ILE A 12 -24.86 -17.77 -4.84
C ILE A 12 -24.64 -16.64 -3.83
N MET A 13 -23.40 -16.41 -3.40
CA MET A 13 -23.08 -15.34 -2.45
C MET A 13 -23.33 -13.95 -3.05
N VAL A 14 -23.07 -13.76 -4.34
CA VAL A 14 -23.43 -12.52 -5.04
C VAL A 14 -24.96 -12.37 -5.09
N SER A 15 -25.70 -13.43 -5.35
CA SER A 15 -27.18 -13.37 -5.31
C SER A 15 -27.74 -13.08 -3.92
N VAL A 16 -27.06 -13.44 -2.84
CA VAL A 16 -27.40 -12.97 -1.48
C VAL A 16 -27.27 -11.45 -1.38
N LEU A 17 -26.23 -10.86 -1.99
CA LEU A 17 -26.07 -9.41 -2.02
C LEU A 17 -27.15 -8.72 -2.86
N GLU A 18 -27.63 -9.36 -3.94
CA GLU A 18 -28.65 -8.80 -4.83
C GLU A 18 -30.07 -8.81 -4.22
N ASP A 19 -30.35 -9.70 -3.28
CA ASP A 19 -31.67 -9.86 -2.65
C ASP A 19 -31.87 -8.91 -1.44
N PRO A 20 -32.79 -7.92 -1.52
CA PRO A 20 -33.14 -7.04 -0.40
C PRO A 20 -33.64 -7.77 0.85
N ALA A 21 -34.24 -8.96 0.70
CA ALA A 21 -34.72 -9.75 1.84
C ALA A 21 -33.56 -10.33 2.67
N GLN A 22 -32.34 -10.33 2.14
CA GLN A 22 -31.14 -10.87 2.78
C GLN A 22 -30.22 -9.80 3.37
N GLN A 23 -30.73 -8.58 3.61
CA GLN A 23 -29.96 -7.44 4.14
C GLN A 23 -29.06 -7.80 5.33
N ALA A 24 -29.57 -8.59 6.28
CA ALA A 24 -28.82 -9.03 7.47
C ALA A 24 -27.57 -9.88 7.16
N SER A 25 -27.50 -10.47 5.96
CA SER A 25 -26.41 -11.36 5.53
C SER A 25 -25.38 -10.66 4.64
N TRP A 26 -25.62 -9.43 4.20
CA TRP A 26 -24.80 -8.79 3.15
C TRP A 26 -23.34 -8.61 3.54
N GLU A 27 -23.07 -8.08 4.74
CA GLU A 27 -21.70 -7.86 5.19
C GLU A 27 -20.91 -9.19 5.26
N THR A 28 -21.58 -10.25 5.72
CA THR A 28 -20.98 -11.59 5.81
C THR A 28 -20.72 -12.17 4.41
N ALA A 29 -21.68 -12.01 3.49
CA ALA A 29 -21.53 -12.46 2.11
C ALA A 29 -20.38 -11.75 1.39
N ALA A 30 -20.28 -10.42 1.53
CA ALA A 30 -19.19 -9.62 0.96
C ALA A 30 -17.81 -10.11 1.44
N LYS A 31 -17.66 -10.33 2.75
CA LYS A 31 -16.42 -10.88 3.34
C LYS A 31 -16.09 -12.27 2.83
N GLU A 32 -17.08 -13.16 2.70
CA GLU A 32 -16.86 -14.54 2.25
C GLU A 32 -16.53 -14.60 0.74
N ILE A 33 -17.10 -13.71 -0.09
CA ILE A 33 -16.74 -13.56 -1.50
C ILE A 33 -15.25 -13.26 -1.63
N VAL A 34 -14.76 -12.23 -0.94
CA VAL A 34 -13.34 -11.85 -0.93
C VAL A 34 -12.47 -13.01 -0.41
N ARG A 35 -12.92 -13.70 0.64
CA ARG A 35 -12.19 -14.84 1.24
C ARG A 35 -12.02 -16.02 0.29
N GLN A 36 -12.86 -16.19 -0.74
CA GLN A 36 -12.64 -17.25 -1.73
C GLN A 36 -11.38 -17.02 -2.55
N ASN A 37 -10.98 -15.75 -2.74
CA ASN A 37 -9.85 -15.36 -3.58
C ASN A 37 -9.90 -16.04 -4.96
N HIS A 38 -11.06 -15.95 -5.62
CA HIS A 38 -11.33 -16.60 -6.90
C HIS A 38 -12.10 -15.63 -7.81
N PRO A 39 -11.76 -15.53 -9.10
CA PRO A 39 -12.42 -14.62 -10.03
C PRO A 39 -13.87 -15.02 -10.32
N GLY A 40 -14.65 -14.11 -10.89
CA GLY A 40 -16.02 -14.30 -11.36
C GLY A 40 -17.07 -13.47 -10.64
N ALA A 41 -16.69 -12.64 -9.66
CA ALA A 41 -17.63 -11.79 -8.91
C ALA A 41 -17.52 -10.30 -9.26
N GLY A 42 -16.38 -9.84 -9.78
CA GLY A 42 -16.10 -8.40 -9.95
C GLY A 42 -17.15 -7.65 -10.76
N THR A 43 -17.53 -8.15 -11.94
CA THR A 43 -18.52 -7.49 -12.81
C THR A 43 -19.89 -7.33 -12.14
N ARG A 44 -20.41 -8.39 -11.53
CA ARG A 44 -21.72 -8.34 -10.85
C ARG A 44 -21.70 -7.45 -9.62
N LEU A 45 -20.58 -7.43 -8.88
CA LEU A 45 -20.42 -6.51 -7.76
C LEU A 45 -20.39 -5.04 -8.22
N LEU A 46 -19.72 -4.74 -9.34
CA LEU A 46 -19.74 -3.41 -9.93
C LEU A 46 -21.14 -3.01 -10.38
N GLU A 47 -21.84 -3.88 -11.11
CA GLU A 47 -23.22 -3.65 -11.52
C GLU A 47 -24.15 -3.39 -10.33
N LEU A 48 -24.02 -4.17 -9.25
CA LEU A 48 -24.80 -4.01 -8.03
C LEU A 48 -24.49 -2.67 -7.34
N ALA A 49 -23.21 -2.28 -7.27
CA ALA A 49 -22.81 -1.00 -6.68
C ALA A 49 -23.39 0.20 -7.44
N LEU A 50 -23.48 0.11 -8.78
CA LEU A 50 -23.97 1.17 -9.63
C LEU A 50 -25.51 1.26 -9.66
N THR A 51 -26.20 0.12 -9.63
CA THR A 51 -27.66 0.06 -9.84
C THR A 51 -28.47 0.03 -8.56
N SER A 52 -27.90 -0.41 -7.43
CA SER A 52 -28.63 -0.49 -6.16
C SER A 52 -29.11 0.88 -5.68
N SER A 53 -30.38 0.97 -5.26
CA SER A 53 -30.97 2.13 -4.59
C SER A 53 -30.77 2.12 -3.07
N LEU A 54 -30.27 1.02 -2.50
CA LEU A 54 -30.10 0.82 -1.06
C LEU A 54 -28.65 1.12 -0.65
N PRO A 55 -28.39 2.14 0.18
CA PRO A 55 -27.01 2.51 0.57
C PRO A 55 -26.23 1.37 1.21
N GLU A 56 -26.87 0.55 2.05
CA GLU A 56 -26.24 -0.60 2.71
C GLU A 56 -25.84 -1.70 1.71
N GLN A 57 -26.68 -1.97 0.72
CA GLN A 57 -26.38 -2.95 -0.34
C GLN A 57 -25.22 -2.48 -1.20
N ARG A 58 -25.22 -1.19 -1.57
CA ARG A 58 -24.12 -0.55 -2.28
C ARG A 58 -22.82 -0.61 -1.47
N SER A 59 -22.89 -0.31 -0.18
CA SER A 59 -21.75 -0.41 0.74
C SER A 59 -21.21 -1.85 0.80
N ALA A 60 -22.07 -2.87 0.87
CA ALA A 60 -21.63 -4.26 0.83
C ALA A 60 -20.92 -4.61 -0.50
N ALA A 61 -21.47 -4.15 -1.63
CA ALA A 61 -20.87 -4.37 -2.95
C ALA A 61 -19.52 -3.67 -3.11
N THR A 62 -19.40 -2.39 -2.71
CA THR A 62 -18.14 -1.64 -2.80
C THR A 62 -17.09 -2.14 -1.81
N ASN A 63 -17.48 -2.58 -0.61
CA ASN A 63 -16.57 -3.25 0.32
C ASN A 63 -16.01 -4.55 -0.27
N ALA A 64 -16.81 -5.34 -0.99
CA ALA A 64 -16.31 -6.52 -1.69
C ALA A 64 -15.36 -6.13 -2.83
N LEU A 65 -15.70 -5.12 -3.64
CA LEU A 65 -14.84 -4.62 -4.73
C LEU A 65 -13.49 -4.09 -4.24
N ALA A 66 -13.43 -3.50 -3.05
CA ALA A 66 -12.19 -2.98 -2.46
C ALA A 66 -11.12 -4.02 -2.16
N SER A 67 -11.40 -5.32 -2.32
CA SER A 67 -10.41 -6.39 -2.10
C SER A 67 -10.62 -7.62 -2.98
N ILE A 68 -11.49 -7.54 -3.99
CA ILE A 68 -11.76 -8.68 -4.88
C ILE A 68 -10.53 -8.96 -5.76
N VAL A 69 -10.32 -10.20 -6.17
CA VAL A 69 -9.18 -10.57 -7.02
C VAL A 69 -9.32 -10.09 -8.48
N ASP A 70 -10.55 -9.86 -8.93
CA ASP A 70 -10.89 -9.54 -10.32
C ASP A 70 -11.76 -8.28 -10.48
N PRO A 71 -11.40 -7.12 -9.92
CA PRO A 71 -12.17 -5.90 -10.16
C PRO A 71 -12.17 -5.59 -11.67
N PRO A 72 -13.30 -5.23 -12.29
CA PRO A 72 -13.31 -4.82 -13.69
C PRO A 72 -12.41 -3.62 -13.96
N GLU A 73 -11.79 -3.53 -15.14
CA GLU A 73 -10.87 -2.44 -15.50
C GLU A 73 -11.55 -1.05 -15.50
N THR A 74 -12.87 -1.01 -15.71
CA THR A 74 -13.68 0.21 -15.69
C THR A 74 -14.15 0.63 -14.30
N THR A 75 -13.88 -0.15 -13.24
CA THR A 75 -14.43 0.07 -11.89
C THR A 75 -14.22 1.50 -11.39
N ALA A 76 -12.99 2.01 -11.46
CA ALA A 76 -12.67 3.35 -10.94
C ALA A 76 -13.43 4.45 -11.70
N LEU A 77 -13.51 4.35 -13.04
CA LEU A 77 -14.22 5.32 -13.88
C LEU A 77 -15.75 5.22 -13.73
N SER A 78 -16.27 4.02 -13.54
CA SER A 78 -17.70 3.78 -13.33
C SER A 78 -18.18 4.26 -11.95
N LEU A 79 -17.36 4.10 -10.91
CA LEU A 79 -17.66 4.57 -9.56
C LEU A 79 -17.40 6.07 -9.36
N LEU A 80 -16.74 6.75 -10.31
CA LEU A 80 -16.40 8.17 -10.21
C LEU A 80 -17.59 9.06 -9.79
N PRO A 81 -18.81 8.94 -10.35
CA PRO A 81 -19.94 9.77 -9.91
C PRO A 81 -20.35 9.54 -8.45
N LEU A 82 -20.05 8.38 -7.88
CA LEU A 82 -20.35 8.06 -6.48
C LEU A 82 -19.32 8.69 -5.52
N LEU A 83 -18.10 9.00 -5.98
CA LEU A 83 -17.10 9.71 -5.16
C LEU A 83 -17.51 11.16 -4.80
N PHE A 84 -18.44 11.72 -5.58
CA PHE A 84 -19.02 13.05 -5.39
C PHE A 84 -20.30 13.04 -4.55
N ARG A 85 -20.73 11.87 -4.06
CA ARG A 85 -21.87 11.73 -3.16
C ARG A 85 -21.36 11.48 -1.74
N ASP A 86 -21.83 12.27 -0.79
CA ASP A 86 -21.57 12.01 0.62
C ASP A 86 -22.50 10.88 1.11
N GLY A 87 -22.01 10.08 2.05
CA GLY A 87 -22.76 8.93 2.56
C GLY A 87 -21.88 7.94 3.30
N SER A 88 -22.51 6.98 3.97
CA SER A 88 -21.84 5.91 4.70
C SER A 88 -21.00 4.98 3.80
N GLU A 89 -21.34 4.90 2.52
CA GLU A 89 -20.65 4.06 1.53
C GLU A 89 -19.41 4.72 0.91
N LEU A 90 -19.16 6.00 1.17
CA LEU A 90 -18.14 6.77 0.46
C LEU A 90 -16.73 6.20 0.67
N ALA A 91 -16.36 5.86 1.91
CA ALA A 91 -15.06 5.25 2.21
C ALA A 91 -14.84 3.93 1.45
N ALA A 92 -15.86 3.07 1.42
CA ALA A 92 -15.81 1.79 0.70
C ALA A 92 -15.72 2.00 -0.82
N THR A 93 -16.44 3.00 -1.35
CA THR A 93 -16.40 3.37 -2.77
C THR A 93 -15.02 3.88 -3.18
N ILE A 94 -14.42 4.77 -2.38
CA ILE A 94 -13.06 5.26 -2.62
C ILE A 94 -12.06 4.09 -2.58
N SER A 95 -12.20 3.19 -1.60
CA SER A 95 -11.34 2.01 -1.48
C SER A 95 -11.45 1.07 -2.68
N ALA A 96 -12.67 0.87 -3.22
CA ALA A 96 -12.89 0.11 -4.45
C ALA A 96 -12.21 0.75 -5.67
N CYS A 97 -12.26 2.08 -5.79
CA CYS A 97 -11.53 2.81 -6.83
C CYS A 97 -10.01 2.62 -6.66
N THR A 98 -9.48 2.83 -5.45
CA THR A 98 -8.05 2.64 -5.15
C THR A 98 -7.59 1.24 -5.53
N HIS A 99 -8.33 0.21 -5.11
CA HIS A 99 -8.00 -1.18 -5.42
C HIS A 99 -7.96 -1.44 -6.93
N SER A 100 -8.97 -0.99 -7.67
CA SER A 100 -8.98 -1.08 -9.14
C SER A 100 -7.78 -0.41 -9.78
N VAL A 101 -7.42 0.80 -9.33
CA VAL A 101 -6.26 1.56 -9.83
C VAL A 101 -4.97 0.76 -9.67
N LEU A 102 -4.79 0.14 -8.52
CA LEU A 102 -3.58 -0.61 -8.21
C LEU A 102 -3.51 -1.92 -9.00
N VAL A 103 -4.63 -2.64 -9.15
CA VAL A 103 -4.70 -3.89 -9.91
C VAL A 103 -4.43 -3.67 -11.40
N HIS A 104 -4.96 -2.58 -11.97
CA HIS A 104 -4.87 -2.29 -13.40
C HIS A 104 -3.75 -1.30 -13.75
N HIS A 105 -2.97 -0.85 -12.78
CA HIS A 105 -1.89 0.14 -12.93
C HIS A 105 -2.33 1.48 -13.55
N GLN A 106 -3.59 1.86 -13.34
CA GLN A 106 -4.20 3.08 -13.92
C GLN A 106 -3.91 4.31 -13.05
N HIS A 107 -2.64 4.65 -12.92
CA HIS A 107 -2.18 5.68 -11.98
C HIS A 107 -2.39 7.11 -12.47
N ASP A 108 -2.56 7.33 -13.79
CA ASP A 108 -2.68 8.66 -14.36
C ASP A 108 -4.13 8.96 -14.80
N LEU A 109 -4.66 10.10 -14.37
CA LEU A 109 -5.97 10.57 -14.82
C LEU A 109 -6.01 10.88 -16.33
N LEU A 110 -4.87 11.18 -16.96
CA LEU A 110 -4.79 11.34 -18.41
C LEU A 110 -5.04 10.01 -19.12
N GLU A 111 -4.54 8.89 -18.59
CA GLU A 111 -4.85 7.55 -19.11
C GLU A 111 -6.35 7.28 -19.01
N TRP A 112 -7.00 7.64 -17.90
CA TRP A 112 -8.44 7.45 -17.75
C TRP A 112 -9.24 8.23 -18.79
N ARG A 113 -8.80 9.43 -19.15
CA ARG A 113 -9.43 10.22 -20.23
C ARG A 113 -9.22 9.58 -21.61
N ALA A 114 -8.06 8.97 -21.84
CA ALA A 114 -7.72 8.34 -23.11
C ALA A 114 -8.36 6.95 -23.29
N MET A 115 -8.64 6.24 -22.20
CA MET A 115 -9.27 4.91 -22.19
C MET A 115 -10.73 4.91 -22.66
N SER A 116 -11.31 6.07 -22.93
CA SER A 116 -12.69 6.17 -23.36
C SER A 116 -12.81 7.03 -24.62
N GLU A 117 -13.23 6.41 -25.71
CA GLU A 117 -13.87 7.12 -26.80
C GLU A 117 -15.28 7.62 -26.40
N SER A 118 -15.74 7.34 -25.16
CA SER A 118 -17.12 7.50 -24.69
C SER A 118 -17.28 7.92 -23.21
N ILE A 119 -16.36 8.70 -22.63
CA ILE A 119 -16.63 9.34 -21.32
C ILE A 119 -17.78 10.33 -21.50
N SER A 120 -18.77 10.28 -20.60
CA SER A 120 -19.85 11.28 -20.57
C SER A 120 -19.34 12.64 -20.12
N ASP A 121 -20.01 13.73 -20.53
CA ASP A 121 -19.67 15.10 -20.08
C ASP A 121 -19.64 15.21 -18.55
N SER A 122 -20.55 14.52 -17.86
CA SER A 122 -20.58 14.45 -16.39
C SER A 122 -19.34 13.79 -15.80
N GLN A 123 -18.86 12.69 -16.39
CA GLN A 123 -17.63 12.04 -15.94
C GLN A 123 -16.40 12.91 -16.22
N THR A 124 -16.34 13.60 -17.37
CA THR A 124 -15.28 14.58 -17.65
C THR A 124 -15.24 15.68 -16.58
N GLN A 125 -16.39 16.22 -16.22
CA GLN A 125 -16.51 17.23 -15.18
C GLN A 125 -16.02 16.70 -13.82
N HIS A 126 -16.44 15.49 -13.43
CA HIS A 126 -15.98 14.86 -12.20
C HIS A 126 -14.48 14.59 -12.20
N LEU A 127 -13.89 14.14 -13.31
CA LEU A 127 -12.42 13.96 -13.40
C LEU A 127 -11.68 15.27 -13.17
N ASN A 128 -12.18 16.37 -13.72
CA ASN A 128 -11.57 17.69 -13.55
C ASN A 128 -11.68 18.20 -12.10
N GLN A 129 -12.69 17.76 -11.35
CA GLN A 129 -12.92 18.17 -9.96
C GLN A 129 -12.37 17.17 -8.93
N LEU A 130 -11.88 16.00 -9.36
CA LEU A 130 -11.49 14.90 -8.48
C LEU A 130 -10.38 15.28 -7.50
N SER A 131 -9.35 16.00 -7.96
CA SER A 131 -8.26 16.48 -7.09
C SER A 131 -8.79 17.32 -5.93
N GLU A 132 -9.63 18.32 -6.20
CA GLU A 132 -10.19 19.19 -5.16
C GLU A 132 -11.16 18.45 -4.24
N ARG A 133 -11.94 17.50 -4.79
CA ARG A 133 -12.79 16.62 -4.00
C ARG A 133 -11.97 15.78 -3.02
N LEU A 134 -10.89 15.14 -3.47
CA LEU A 134 -10.04 14.32 -2.61
C LEU A 134 -9.31 15.16 -1.56
N LYS A 135 -8.88 16.39 -1.87
CA LYS A 135 -8.33 17.32 -0.87
C LYS A 135 -9.35 17.65 0.21
N THR A 136 -10.60 17.91 -0.18
CA THR A 136 -11.70 18.19 0.75
C THR A 136 -11.96 17.00 1.68
N LEU A 137 -11.99 15.79 1.13
CA LEU A 137 -12.23 14.56 1.91
C LEU A 137 -11.07 14.23 2.86
N GLN A 138 -9.83 14.53 2.48
CA GLN A 138 -8.67 14.37 3.36
C GLN A 138 -8.70 15.29 4.58
N ALA A 139 -9.37 16.45 4.47
CA ALA A 139 -9.51 17.42 5.56
C ALA A 139 -10.70 17.14 6.49
N LEU A 140 -11.38 15.99 6.35
CA LEU A 140 -12.48 15.61 7.21
C LEU A 140 -12.03 15.39 8.67
N PRO A 141 -12.93 15.64 9.64
CA PRO A 141 -12.66 15.47 11.06
C PRO A 141 -12.47 13.99 11.47
N ALA A 142 -11.94 13.78 12.68
CA ALA A 142 -11.52 12.46 13.18
C ALA A 142 -12.66 11.42 13.29
N ASP A 143 -13.92 11.84 13.43
CA ASP A 143 -15.10 10.97 13.38
C ASP A 143 -15.34 10.36 11.99
N GLN A 144 -14.73 10.93 10.94
CA GLN A 144 -14.77 10.46 9.55
C GLN A 144 -13.40 10.01 9.04
N GLN A 145 -12.53 9.56 9.95
CA GLN A 145 -11.16 9.15 9.63
C GLN A 145 -11.09 8.10 8.51
N ALA A 146 -12.03 7.15 8.45
CA ALA A 146 -12.04 6.12 7.41
C ALA A 146 -12.17 6.71 6.00
N THR A 147 -12.99 7.75 5.83
CA THR A 147 -13.15 8.47 4.55
C THR A 147 -11.92 9.32 4.24
N SER A 148 -11.37 10.01 5.24
CA SER A 148 -10.13 10.79 5.09
C SER A 148 -8.96 9.91 4.67
N ASP A 149 -8.78 8.76 5.32
CA ASP A 149 -7.75 7.79 5.00
C ASP A 149 -7.95 7.22 3.59
N ALA A 150 -9.16 6.78 3.24
CA ALA A 150 -9.44 6.27 1.89
C ALA A 150 -9.16 7.31 0.81
N ALA A 151 -9.55 8.58 1.02
CA ALA A 151 -9.28 9.66 0.09
C ALA A 151 -7.78 9.91 -0.08
N ARG A 152 -6.99 9.83 1.00
CA ARG A 152 -5.53 9.91 0.94
C ARG A 152 -4.92 8.75 0.16
N GLN A 153 -5.43 7.53 0.35
CA GLN A 153 -4.96 6.35 -0.42
C GLN A 153 -5.20 6.53 -1.91
N LEU A 154 -6.41 6.95 -2.30
CA LEU A 154 -6.73 7.17 -3.72
C LEU A 154 -5.86 8.29 -4.31
N ALA A 155 -5.64 9.39 -3.59
CA ALA A 155 -4.77 10.47 -4.05
C ALA A 155 -3.32 10.01 -4.26
N ILE A 156 -2.78 9.14 -3.39
CA ILE A 156 -1.45 8.53 -3.55
C ILE A 156 -1.44 7.56 -4.74
N ALA A 157 -2.46 6.70 -4.85
CA ALA A 157 -2.56 5.72 -5.95
C ALA A 157 -2.65 6.39 -7.32
N LEU A 158 -3.29 7.57 -7.39
CA LEU A 158 -3.38 8.45 -8.56
C LEU A 158 -2.17 9.38 -8.74
N ARG A 159 -1.12 9.23 -7.92
CA ARG A 159 0.09 10.06 -7.94
C ARG A 159 -0.19 11.57 -7.82
N MET A 160 -1.32 11.96 -7.24
CA MET A 160 -1.67 13.36 -7.01
C MET A 160 -0.89 13.95 -5.83
N ILE A 161 -0.55 13.10 -4.86
CA ILE A 161 0.28 13.45 -3.71
C ILE A 161 1.37 12.39 -3.54
N THR A 162 2.53 12.82 -3.07
CA THR A 162 3.64 11.92 -2.73
C THR A 162 3.58 11.62 -1.23
N PRO A 163 3.71 10.35 -0.81
CA PRO A 163 3.75 10.02 0.60
C PRO A 163 5.01 10.58 1.27
N GLU A 164 4.86 11.15 2.46
CA GLU A 164 5.95 11.75 3.23
C GLU A 164 6.55 10.75 4.24
N PRO A 165 7.80 10.97 4.68
CA PRO A 165 8.38 10.20 5.78
C PRO A 165 7.59 10.36 7.08
N ILE A 166 7.29 9.24 7.74
CA ILE A 166 6.71 9.20 9.08
C ILE A 166 7.74 9.70 10.07
N SER A 167 7.35 10.68 10.88
CA SER A 167 8.17 11.23 11.97
C SER A 167 8.08 10.39 13.25
N GLY A 168 9.13 10.46 14.08
CA GLY A 168 9.18 9.81 15.39
C GLY A 168 9.42 8.29 15.35
N VAL A 169 9.86 7.76 14.20
CA VAL A 169 10.22 6.34 14.06
C VAL A 169 11.41 6.01 14.95
N GLN A 170 11.36 4.86 15.63
CA GLN A 170 12.43 4.36 16.49
C GLN A 170 12.84 2.95 16.09
N ILE A 171 14.11 2.61 16.26
CA ILE A 171 14.60 1.24 16.11
C ILE A 171 14.42 0.52 17.44
N LEU A 172 13.60 -0.53 17.44
CA LEU A 172 13.39 -1.39 18.60
C LEU A 172 14.41 -2.51 18.67
N ASP A 173 14.70 -3.11 17.52
CA ASP A 173 15.60 -4.24 17.42
C ASP A 173 16.28 -4.21 16.05
N ALA A 174 17.50 -4.71 15.99
CA ALA A 174 18.25 -4.87 14.77
C ALA A 174 19.26 -6.00 14.96
N THR A 175 19.63 -6.63 13.85
CA THR A 175 20.72 -7.60 13.86
C THR A 175 21.96 -6.99 14.51
N GLN A 176 22.53 -7.73 15.47
CA GLN A 176 23.70 -7.26 16.23
C GLN A 176 24.86 -6.93 15.29
N THR A 177 25.45 -5.77 15.52
CA THR A 177 26.60 -5.23 14.80
C THR A 177 27.82 -5.21 15.72
N ASP A 178 28.97 -4.81 15.17
CA ASP A 178 30.07 -4.35 16.01
C ASP A 178 29.56 -3.22 16.94
N PRO A 179 29.98 -3.16 18.22
CA PRO A 179 29.61 -2.08 19.13
C PRO A 179 29.90 -0.66 18.62
N SER A 180 30.84 -0.51 17.67
CA SER A 180 31.14 0.78 17.04
C SER A 180 30.06 1.24 16.05
N VAL A 181 29.23 0.33 15.57
CA VAL A 181 28.18 0.56 14.58
C VAL A 181 26.85 0.70 15.29
N LYS A 182 26.16 1.84 15.08
CA LYS A 182 24.90 2.13 15.76
C LYS A 182 23.74 2.06 14.77
N PRO A 183 22.72 1.20 14.99
CA PRO A 183 21.52 1.18 14.16
C PRO A 183 20.87 2.56 14.01
N ALA A 184 21.00 3.45 14.99
CA ALA A 184 20.49 4.81 14.94
C ALA A 184 20.96 5.63 13.73
N ALA A 185 22.09 5.27 13.11
CA ALA A 185 22.55 5.88 11.85
C ALA A 185 21.55 5.71 10.69
N LEU A 186 20.66 4.71 10.75
CA LEU A 186 19.63 4.50 9.74
C LEU A 186 18.52 5.55 9.73
N LEU A 187 18.43 6.39 10.77
CA LEU A 187 17.35 7.35 10.97
C LEU A 187 17.88 8.76 11.27
N ASP A 188 19.16 9.03 11.01
CA ASP A 188 19.80 10.31 11.33
C ASP A 188 19.73 11.32 10.17
N GLY A 189 19.25 10.90 9.01
CA GLY A 189 19.10 11.73 7.81
C GLY A 189 20.37 11.83 6.96
N VAL A 190 21.46 11.15 7.33
CA VAL A 190 22.75 11.19 6.63
C VAL A 190 22.84 10.05 5.62
N TRP A 191 22.14 10.20 4.49
CA TRP A 191 22.05 9.18 3.44
C TRP A 191 23.27 9.09 2.50
N ASN A 192 24.16 10.08 2.48
CA ASN A 192 25.26 10.18 1.52
C ASN A 192 26.64 9.85 2.11
N SER A 193 26.69 9.26 3.31
CA SER A 193 27.98 8.88 3.90
C SER A 193 28.71 7.84 3.05
N ILE A 194 30.04 7.90 3.10
CA ILE A 194 30.95 6.88 2.57
C ILE A 194 31.83 6.27 3.67
N ASP A 195 31.69 6.77 4.91
CA ASP A 195 32.43 6.31 6.08
C ASP A 195 31.65 5.18 6.78
N PRO A 196 32.14 3.93 6.75
CA PRO A 196 31.44 2.79 7.33
C PRO A 196 31.20 2.92 8.85
N THR A 197 31.86 3.84 9.54
CA THR A 197 31.62 4.10 10.97
C THR A 197 30.37 4.93 11.24
N THR A 198 29.82 5.59 10.23
CA THR A 198 28.57 6.38 10.32
C THR A 198 27.40 5.70 9.61
N MET A 199 27.53 4.43 9.25
CA MET A 199 26.50 3.64 8.57
C MET A 199 26.18 2.40 9.38
N TRP A 200 25.04 1.75 9.11
CA TRP A 200 24.71 0.49 9.76
C TRP A 200 25.02 -0.70 8.86
N TRP A 201 25.81 -1.65 9.36
CA TRP A 201 26.14 -2.87 8.66
C TRP A 201 26.30 -4.05 9.61
N THR A 202 26.12 -5.24 9.05
CA THR A 202 26.17 -6.52 9.76
C THR A 202 27.12 -7.47 9.05
N PRO A 203 27.79 -8.40 9.75
CA PRO A 203 28.49 -9.50 9.10
C PRO A 203 27.53 -10.30 8.22
N VAL A 204 27.96 -10.69 7.00
CA VAL A 204 27.08 -11.43 6.07
C VAL A 204 26.83 -12.89 6.49
N SER A 205 27.44 -13.36 7.58
CA SER A 205 27.25 -14.71 8.11
C SER A 205 25.86 -14.95 8.70
N GLN A 206 25.07 -13.89 8.87
CA GLN A 206 23.67 -13.93 9.29
C GLN A 206 22.86 -12.93 8.48
N ASN A 207 21.59 -13.22 8.21
CA ASN A 207 20.72 -12.28 7.51
C ASN A 207 20.40 -11.08 8.40
N GLY A 208 20.66 -9.88 7.88
CA GLY A 208 20.33 -8.62 8.53
C GLY A 208 18.82 -8.41 8.63
N PHE A 209 18.36 -7.85 9.74
CA PHE A 209 17.00 -7.37 9.93
C PHE A 209 16.99 -6.11 10.81
N LEU A 210 15.88 -5.37 10.71
CA LEU A 210 15.56 -4.29 11.64
C LEU A 210 14.07 -4.30 11.97
N VAL A 211 13.72 -3.86 13.18
CA VAL A 211 12.35 -3.71 13.68
C VAL A 211 12.18 -2.28 14.15
N LEU A 212 11.16 -1.61 13.62
CA LEU A 212 10.84 -0.22 13.89
C LEU A 212 9.53 -0.10 14.67
N ASP A 213 9.47 0.88 15.56
CA ASP A 213 8.23 1.38 16.16
C ASP A 213 7.86 2.71 15.53
N LEU A 214 6.63 2.80 15.00
CA LEU A 214 6.06 4.04 14.45
C LEU A 214 5.39 4.91 15.53
N GLY A 215 5.39 4.46 16.79
CA GLY A 215 4.76 5.11 17.95
C GLY A 215 3.25 4.84 18.08
N SER A 216 2.55 4.69 16.95
CA SER A 216 1.13 4.32 16.85
C SER A 216 0.87 3.50 15.59
N SER A 217 -0.32 2.92 15.46
CA SER A 217 -0.74 2.24 14.23
C SER A 217 -0.92 3.27 13.11
N LYS A 218 -0.16 3.15 12.03
CA LYS A 218 -0.11 4.06 10.88
C LYS A 218 -0.25 3.30 9.57
N THR A 219 -0.54 4.01 8.48
CA THR A 219 -0.58 3.41 7.14
C THR A 219 0.77 3.56 6.47
N VAL A 220 1.41 2.44 6.13
CA VAL A 220 2.69 2.39 5.42
C VAL A 220 2.44 2.22 3.93
N THR A 221 3.01 3.11 3.12
CA THR A 221 2.85 3.15 1.65
C THR A 221 4.13 2.79 0.92
N GLY A 222 5.27 2.83 1.60
CA GLY A 222 6.54 2.40 1.04
C GLY A 222 7.67 2.56 2.03
N ILE A 223 8.82 1.98 1.69
CA ILE A 223 10.05 2.15 2.44
C ILE A 223 11.10 2.69 1.47
N ARG A 224 11.62 3.87 1.78
CA ARG A 224 12.74 4.46 1.06
C ARG A 224 14.03 3.99 1.72
N ILE A 225 14.96 3.49 0.92
CA ILE A 225 16.19 2.85 1.38
C ILE A 225 17.37 3.43 0.62
N TRP A 226 18.42 3.79 1.34
CA TRP A 226 19.75 4.03 0.80
C TRP A 226 20.65 2.88 1.21
N ASN A 227 21.16 2.16 0.21
CA ASN A 227 22.03 1.02 0.42
C ASN A 227 23.40 1.47 0.98
N LEU A 228 24.19 0.53 1.55
CA LEU A 228 25.52 0.86 2.08
C LEU A 228 26.41 1.49 1.01
N ASN A 229 26.88 2.72 1.25
CA ASN A 229 27.60 3.53 0.27
C ASN A 229 29.10 3.67 0.59
N GLU A 230 29.71 2.65 1.19
CA GLU A 230 31.15 2.65 1.50
C GLU A 230 31.99 2.99 0.26
N SER A 231 33.01 3.84 0.44
CA SER A 231 33.88 4.31 -0.62
C SER A 231 34.50 3.15 -1.43
N GLY A 232 34.21 3.10 -2.73
CA GLY A 232 34.67 2.02 -3.62
C GLY A 232 34.06 0.64 -3.35
N ALA A 233 33.08 0.54 -2.44
CA ALA A 233 32.47 -0.71 -1.99
C ALA A 233 30.92 -0.65 -1.93
N GLY A 234 30.29 0.15 -2.79
CA GLY A 234 28.82 0.29 -2.88
C GLY A 234 28.06 -1.01 -3.24
N TYR A 235 28.78 -2.08 -3.59
CA TYR A 235 28.23 -3.44 -3.76
C TYR A 235 28.00 -4.19 -2.42
N ARG A 236 28.38 -3.63 -1.27
CA ARG A 236 28.19 -4.22 0.07
C ARG A 236 26.81 -3.93 0.67
N GLY A 237 25.79 -3.96 -0.16
CA GLY A 237 24.42 -3.64 0.23
C GLY A 237 23.51 -4.87 0.34
N TRP A 238 22.27 -4.62 0.73
CA TRP A 238 21.18 -5.57 0.63
C TRP A 238 20.70 -5.67 -0.82
N LYS A 239 20.30 -6.86 -1.27
CA LYS A 239 19.76 -7.12 -2.61
C LYS A 239 18.27 -7.38 -2.53
N ASP A 240 17.85 -8.42 -1.82
CA ASP A 240 16.43 -8.77 -1.69
C ASP A 240 15.94 -8.47 -0.28
N VAL A 241 14.82 -7.75 -0.17
CA VAL A 241 14.27 -7.30 1.11
C VAL A 241 12.80 -7.70 1.24
N GLU A 242 12.46 -8.25 2.39
CA GLU A 242 11.08 -8.49 2.80
C GLU A 242 10.64 -7.42 3.81
N ILE A 243 9.43 -6.87 3.60
CA ILE A 243 8.82 -5.87 4.49
C ILE A 243 7.62 -6.48 5.17
N TYR A 244 7.54 -6.30 6.48
CA TYR A 244 6.44 -6.74 7.32
C TYR A 244 5.86 -5.53 8.03
N VAL A 245 4.52 -5.44 8.10
CA VAL A 245 3.81 -4.39 8.82
C VAL A 245 2.72 -5.04 9.67
N SER A 246 2.65 -4.69 10.96
CA SER A 246 1.66 -5.24 11.88
C SER A 246 1.53 -4.40 13.15
N ASP A 247 0.42 -4.54 13.86
CA ASP A 247 0.26 -4.04 15.24
C ASP A 247 1.01 -4.90 16.27
N THR A 248 1.67 -5.98 15.84
CA THR A 248 2.51 -6.85 16.67
C THR A 248 3.92 -6.95 16.09
N GLN A 249 4.94 -7.12 16.93
CA GLN A 249 6.33 -7.23 16.49
C GLN A 249 6.65 -8.56 15.76
N THR A 250 5.75 -9.54 15.83
CA THR A 250 5.98 -10.93 15.41
C THR A 250 5.28 -11.29 14.10
N ALA A 251 5.05 -10.30 13.23
CA ALA A 251 4.46 -10.54 11.92
C ALA A 251 5.23 -11.62 11.14
N LEU A 252 4.50 -12.64 10.66
CA LEU A 252 5.09 -13.82 10.02
C LEU A 252 4.99 -13.81 8.50
N ARG A 253 4.26 -12.85 7.91
CA ARG A 253 4.05 -12.77 6.47
C ARG A 253 4.47 -11.39 5.96
N PRO A 254 5.31 -11.32 4.92
CA PRO A 254 5.66 -10.04 4.33
C PRO A 254 4.43 -9.44 3.64
N VAL A 255 4.30 -8.12 3.73
CA VAL A 255 3.31 -7.32 3.01
C VAL A 255 3.86 -6.79 1.68
N SER A 256 5.19 -6.77 1.55
CA SER A 256 5.88 -6.38 0.31
C SER A 256 7.27 -7.01 0.24
N GLN A 257 7.81 -7.07 -0.97
CA GLN A 257 9.16 -7.51 -1.28
C GLN A 257 9.75 -6.58 -2.34
N GLY A 258 11.05 -6.35 -2.30
CA GLY A 258 11.74 -5.52 -3.28
C GLY A 258 13.16 -5.97 -3.53
N ASN A 259 13.63 -5.70 -4.75
CA ASN A 259 15.02 -5.82 -5.12
C ASN A 259 15.68 -4.44 -5.09
N LEU A 260 16.85 -4.35 -4.49
CA LEU A 260 17.66 -3.16 -4.33
C LEU A 260 18.91 -3.25 -5.20
N LEU A 261 19.22 -2.13 -5.85
CA LEU A 261 20.46 -1.91 -6.58
C LEU A 261 21.61 -1.50 -5.64
N PRO A 262 22.87 -1.70 -6.05
CA PRO A 262 24.05 -1.19 -5.36
C PRO A 262 24.03 0.32 -5.15
N ALA A 263 24.68 0.79 -4.09
CA ALA A 263 24.98 2.20 -3.93
C ALA A 263 26.13 2.62 -4.87
N PRO A 264 26.27 3.93 -5.16
CA PRO A 264 27.35 4.44 -6.01
C PRO A 264 28.77 4.23 -5.45
N GLY A 265 28.94 4.18 -4.13
CA GLY A 265 30.23 4.07 -3.45
C GLY A 265 31.10 5.32 -3.57
N VAL A 266 30.49 6.51 -3.68
CA VAL A 266 31.17 7.82 -3.84
C VAL A 266 30.58 8.87 -2.90
N ALA A 267 31.36 9.92 -2.60
CA ALA A 267 31.05 10.93 -1.58
C ALA A 267 29.97 11.95 -1.98
N GLU A 268 29.86 12.25 -3.28
CA GLU A 268 28.88 13.21 -3.82
C GLU A 268 27.95 12.52 -4.83
N PRO A 269 27.19 11.49 -4.41
CA PRO A 269 26.26 10.85 -5.31
C PRO A 269 25.03 11.74 -5.50
N LEU A 270 24.38 11.62 -6.67
CA LEU A 270 22.96 11.97 -6.76
C LEU A 270 22.14 11.10 -5.79
N ASP A 271 20.94 11.54 -5.42
CA ASP A 271 20.06 10.72 -4.58
C ASP A 271 19.85 9.34 -5.23
N TYR A 272 20.40 8.32 -4.57
CA TYR A 272 20.37 6.93 -5.01
C TYR A 272 19.35 6.11 -4.20
N SER A 273 18.41 6.81 -3.55
CA SER A 273 17.32 6.17 -2.83
C SER A 273 16.51 5.26 -3.74
N GLN A 274 16.03 4.18 -3.14
CA GLN A 274 15.12 3.24 -3.78
C GLN A 274 13.90 3.10 -2.89
N VAL A 275 12.71 3.15 -3.50
CA VAL A 275 11.45 2.99 -2.77
C VAL A 275 10.88 1.62 -3.08
N ILE A 276 10.76 0.79 -2.04
CA ILE A 276 9.99 -0.44 -2.13
C ILE A 276 8.54 -0.09 -1.78
N PRO A 277 7.58 -0.18 -2.72
CA PRO A 277 6.20 0.16 -2.46
C PRO A 277 5.55 -0.84 -1.50
N VAL A 278 4.65 -0.36 -0.64
CA VAL A 278 3.83 -1.18 0.24
C VAL A 278 2.37 -0.84 -0.06
N ASN A 279 1.53 -1.85 -0.25
CA ASN A 279 0.13 -1.65 -0.58
C ASN A 279 -0.70 -1.22 0.65
N PHE A 280 -0.50 0.02 1.08
CA PHE A 280 -1.23 0.71 2.16
C PHE A 280 -1.43 -0.15 3.42
N ALA A 281 -0.37 -0.87 3.83
CA ALA A 281 -0.46 -1.78 4.97
C ALA A 281 -0.54 -0.98 6.28
N LYS A 282 -1.50 -1.33 7.14
CA LYS A 282 -1.69 -0.67 8.44
C LYS A 282 -1.01 -1.44 9.56
N GLY A 283 -0.26 -0.75 10.40
CA GLY A 283 0.38 -1.33 11.58
C GLY A 283 1.24 -0.33 12.35
N ARG A 284 1.61 -0.70 13.59
CA ARG A 284 2.53 0.07 14.42
C ARG A 284 3.99 -0.30 14.21
N TYR A 285 4.28 -1.57 13.91
CA TYR A 285 5.63 -2.07 13.77
C TYR A 285 5.93 -2.38 12.31
N VAL A 286 7.14 -2.00 11.88
CA VAL A 286 7.66 -2.33 10.56
C VAL A 286 8.94 -3.13 10.72
N LYS A 287 9.01 -4.30 10.11
CA LYS A 287 10.24 -5.10 10.04
C LYS A 287 10.74 -5.15 8.61
N LEU A 288 12.03 -4.89 8.44
CA LEU A 288 12.75 -5.14 7.20
C LEU A 288 13.66 -6.34 7.43
N ALA A 289 13.67 -7.29 6.50
CA ALA A 289 14.53 -8.46 6.56
C ALA A 289 15.28 -8.63 5.23
N CYS A 290 16.60 -8.71 5.31
CA CYS A 290 17.46 -9.08 4.20
C CYS A 290 17.30 -10.56 3.87
N LYS A 291 17.07 -10.86 2.59
CA LYS A 291 16.99 -12.21 2.04
C LYS A 291 18.26 -12.58 1.30
N GLU A 292 18.81 -11.64 0.57
CA GLU A 292 20.04 -11.81 -0.19
C GLU A 292 20.87 -10.53 -0.13
N TYR A 293 22.19 -10.66 -0.12
CA TYR A 293 23.14 -9.55 -0.23
C TYR A 293 23.60 -9.38 -1.68
N LEU A 294 24.02 -8.17 -2.04
CA LEU A 294 24.49 -7.86 -3.39
C LEU A 294 25.80 -8.56 -3.78
N ALA A 295 26.66 -8.82 -2.81
CA ALA A 295 27.93 -9.50 -3.01
C ALA A 295 28.32 -10.33 -1.79
N GLN A 296 29.15 -11.35 -2.01
CA GLN A 296 29.85 -12.01 -0.91
C GLN A 296 30.97 -11.10 -0.42
N SER A 297 30.85 -10.61 0.81
CA SER A 297 31.78 -9.69 1.46
C SER A 297 31.94 -10.08 2.93
N SER A 298 32.74 -9.36 3.73
CA SER A 298 32.76 -9.55 5.18
C SER A 298 31.51 -8.98 5.87
N HIS A 299 30.95 -7.90 5.32
CA HIS A 299 29.78 -7.22 5.84
C HIS A 299 28.92 -6.63 4.73
N ALA A 300 27.66 -6.37 5.08
CA ALA A 300 26.73 -5.62 4.26
C ALA A 300 25.71 -4.87 5.13
N GLY A 301 25.14 -3.80 4.59
CA GLY A 301 24.34 -2.88 5.39
C GLY A 301 23.51 -1.91 4.59
N LEU A 302 23.08 -0.86 5.28
CA LEU A 302 22.29 0.25 4.76
C LEU A 302 22.85 1.56 5.34
N THR A 303 22.68 2.65 4.60
CA THR A 303 23.13 3.99 5.02
C THR A 303 22.00 4.69 5.79
N GLU A 304 20.79 4.72 5.22
CA GLU A 304 19.63 5.42 5.77
C GLU A 304 18.35 4.70 5.32
N ILE A 305 17.28 4.80 6.11
CA ILE A 305 15.92 4.39 5.71
C ILE A 305 14.88 5.44 6.10
N GLN A 306 13.80 5.50 5.34
CA GLN A 306 12.61 6.28 5.70
C GLN A 306 11.34 5.45 5.48
N ILE A 307 10.44 5.48 6.45
CA ILE A 307 9.12 4.86 6.34
C ILE A 307 8.17 5.89 5.76
N LEU A 308 7.61 5.62 4.58
CA LEU A 308 6.68 6.53 3.92
C LEU A 308 5.24 6.14 4.32
N GLY A 309 4.42 7.12 4.65
CA GLY A 309 3.07 6.85 5.13
C GLY A 309 2.41 8.01 5.86
N TYR A 310 1.39 7.70 6.66
CA TYR A 310 0.64 8.66 7.46
C TYR A 310 -0.02 8.01 8.68
#